data_AF-A0A8H3M1L5-F1
#
_entry.id   AF-A0A8H3M1L5-F1
#
_cell.length_a   1.000
_cell.length_b   1.000
_cell.length_c   1.000
_cell.angle_alpha   90.00
_cell.angle_beta   90.00
_cell.angle_gamma   90.00
#
_symmetry.space_group_name_H-M   'P 1'
#
loop_
_entity.id
_entity.type
_entity.pdbx_description
1 polymer ?
#
loop_
_entity_poly.entity_id
_entity_poly.type
_entity_poly.pdbx_seq_one_letter_code
_entity_poly.pdbx_strand_id
1 'polypeptide(L)'
;MRGNEREKEFNGYKSDIRDLIEAYIDTERSWEKQEKRMILQIIERFKANNRKFPKTTGDWCIKEMLRRSINNKRAHQRKKKLRRNEDKSDDDNDDVDDASNEDVEKDTQRKSESKRRRQ
;
A
#
# COMPACT_ATOMS: atom_id res chain seq x y z
N MET A 1 -29.49 -20.48 10.02
CA MET A 1 -28.44 -20.25 9.01
C MET A 1 -28.30 -18.75 8.72
N ARG A 2 -27.58 -17.97 9.56
CA ARG A 2 -27.46 -16.48 9.42
C ARG A 2 -26.03 -15.98 9.13
N GLY A 3 -25.06 -16.88 8.98
CA GLY A 3 -23.66 -16.52 8.72
C GLY A 3 -23.42 -16.00 7.30
N ASN A 4 -23.98 -16.72 6.31
CA ASN A 4 -23.66 -16.50 4.90
C ASN A 4 -24.18 -15.16 4.34
N GLU A 5 -25.30 -14.64 4.85
CA GLU A 5 -25.87 -13.37 4.37
C GLU A 5 -25.05 -12.17 4.84
N ARG A 6 -24.64 -12.15 6.11
CA ARG A 6 -23.81 -11.07 6.66
C ARG A 6 -22.44 -11.00 6.01
N GLU A 7 -21.87 -12.16 5.70
CA GLU A 7 -20.58 -12.22 5.00
C GLU A 7 -20.70 -11.71 3.57
N LYS A 8 -21.76 -12.08 2.84
CA LYS A 8 -22.04 -11.55 1.50
C LYS A 8 -22.23 -10.04 1.52
N GLU A 9 -23.02 -9.53 2.46
CA GLU A 9 -23.25 -8.09 2.61
C GLU A 9 -21.95 -7.34 2.93
N PHE A 10 -21.15 -7.86 3.86
CA PHE A 10 -19.85 -7.29 4.19
C PHE A 10 -18.87 -7.30 3.00
N ASN A 11 -18.88 -8.36 2.21
CA ASN A 11 -18.08 -8.42 0.99
C ASN A 11 -18.59 -7.47 -0.09
N GLY A 12 -19.89 -7.22 -0.16
CA GLY A 12 -20.48 -6.15 -0.98
C GLY A 12 -19.91 -4.78 -0.61
N TYR A 13 -19.90 -4.43 0.68
CA TYR A 13 -19.32 -3.16 1.15
C TYR A 13 -17.84 -3.01 0.78
N LYS A 14 -17.06 -4.09 0.81
CA LYS A 14 -15.65 -4.05 0.36
C LYS A 14 -15.54 -3.79 -1.14
N SER A 15 -16.42 -4.37 -1.95
CA SER A 15 -16.46 -4.15 -3.40
C SER A 15 -16.74 -2.69 -3.70
N ASP A 16 -17.80 -2.13 -3.10
CA ASP A 16 -18.17 -0.73 -3.32
C ASP A 16 -17.06 0.25 -2.93
N ILE A 17 -16.36 -0.04 -1.83
CA ILE A 17 -15.19 0.75 -1.41
C ILE A 17 -14.07 0.66 -2.43
N ARG A 18 -13.83 -0.51 -3.01
CA ARG A 18 -12.81 -0.70 -4.04
C ARG A 18 -13.12 0.12 -5.28
N ASP A 19 -14.38 0.09 -5.72
CA ASP A 19 -14.84 0.83 -6.90
C ASP A 19 -14.73 2.34 -6.69
N LEU A 20 -15.09 2.83 -5.49
CA LEU A 20 -14.93 4.23 -5.13
C LEU A 20 -13.44 4.65 -5.02
N ILE A 21 -12.56 3.80 -4.49
CA ILE A 21 -11.11 4.08 -4.50
C ILE A 21 -10.60 4.17 -5.94
N GLU A 22 -11.03 3.27 -6.81
CA GLU A 22 -10.60 3.25 -8.22
C GLU A 22 -11.05 4.48 -8.99
N ALA A 23 -12.24 5.00 -8.69
CA ALA A 23 -12.76 6.19 -9.35
C ALA A 23 -12.16 7.52 -8.82
N TYR A 24 -11.82 7.60 -7.53
CA TYR A 24 -11.54 8.89 -6.88
C TYR A 24 -10.15 9.02 -6.23
N ILE A 25 -9.41 7.92 -6.04
CA ILE A 25 -8.14 7.94 -5.29
C ILE A 25 -6.97 7.58 -6.19
N ASP A 26 -5.94 8.43 -6.12
CA ASP A 26 -4.61 8.09 -6.63
C ASP A 26 -3.96 7.04 -5.70
N THR A 27 -3.96 5.79 -6.17
CA THR A 27 -3.43 4.66 -5.42
C THR A 27 -1.91 4.61 -5.36
N GLU A 28 -1.19 5.45 -6.10
CA GLU A 28 0.27 5.54 -5.97
C GLU A 28 0.68 6.23 -4.65
N ARG A 29 -0.13 7.21 -4.25
CA ARG A 29 0.02 7.97 -3.00
C ARG A 29 -0.35 7.14 -1.77
N SER A 30 0.37 7.36 -0.67
CA SER A 30 0.03 6.76 0.63
C SER A 30 -1.26 7.34 1.19
N TRP A 31 -1.92 6.60 2.08
CA TRP A 31 -3.12 7.06 2.81
C TRP A 31 -2.97 8.46 3.41
N GLU A 32 -1.84 8.72 4.07
CA GLU A 32 -1.54 10.01 4.73
C GLU A 32 -1.42 11.18 3.75
N LYS A 33 -1.10 10.88 2.48
CA LYS A 33 -0.95 11.87 1.40
C LYS A 33 -2.24 12.08 0.61
N GLN A 34 -3.33 11.39 0.97
CA GLN A 34 -4.62 11.56 0.32
C GLN A 34 -5.29 12.85 0.76
N GLU A 35 -5.96 13.52 -0.17
CA GLU A 35 -6.69 14.74 0.14
C GLU A 35 -7.90 14.45 1.03
N LYS A 36 -7.99 15.15 2.17
CA LYS A 36 -9.10 14.97 3.13
C LYS A 36 -10.47 15.17 2.48
N ARG A 37 -10.59 16.12 1.54
CA ARG A 37 -11.83 16.39 0.80
C ARG A 37 -12.29 15.19 -0.02
N MET A 38 -11.35 14.54 -0.72
CA MET A 38 -11.65 13.33 -1.50
C MET A 38 -12.11 12.18 -0.60
N ILE A 39 -11.47 12.01 0.57
CA ILE A 39 -11.89 10.99 1.55
C ILE A 39 -13.32 11.24 2.05
N LEU A 40 -13.68 12.50 2.36
CA LEU A 40 -15.04 12.84 2.78
C LEU A 40 -16.07 12.58 1.67
N GLN A 41 -15.76 12.96 0.43
CA GLN A 41 -16.63 12.72 -0.71
C GLN A 41 -16.89 11.21 -0.93
N ILE A 42 -15.88 10.38 -0.77
CA ILE A 42 -16.02 8.92 -0.87
C ILE A 42 -16.91 8.38 0.24
N ILE A 43 -16.76 8.87 1.48
CA ILE A 43 -17.60 8.45 2.62
C ILE A 43 -19.07 8.81 2.37
N GLU A 44 -19.35 10.02 1.87
CA GLU A 44 -20.70 10.46 1.54
C GLU A 44 -21.33 9.57 0.45
N ARG A 45 -20.59 9.32 -0.64
CA ARG A 45 -21.05 8.44 -1.74
C ARG A 45 -21.26 7.01 -1.27
N PHE A 46 -20.35 6.48 -0.44
CA PHE A 46 -20.47 5.14 0.11
C PHE A 46 -21.77 5.00 0.92
N LYS A 47 -22.06 5.95 1.81
CA LYS A 47 -23.29 5.94 2.61
C LYS A 47 -24.55 6.11 1.75
N ALA A 48 -24.49 6.93 0.70
CA ALA A 48 -25.61 7.12 -0.22
C ALA A 48 -25.96 5.82 -0.95
N ASN A 49 -24.95 5.06 -1.37
CA ASN A 49 -25.10 3.77 -2.05
C ASN A 49 -25.49 2.65 -1.05
N ASN A 50 -24.98 2.72 0.18
CA ASN A 50 -25.13 1.67 1.19
C ASN A 50 -26.02 2.10 2.35
N ARG A 51 -27.32 2.30 2.07
CA ARG A 51 -28.31 2.76 3.06
C ARG A 51 -28.47 1.80 4.27
N LYS A 52 -28.14 0.53 4.10
CA LYS A 52 -28.18 -0.50 5.16
C LYS A 52 -26.92 -0.52 6.03
N PHE A 53 -25.88 0.20 5.66
CA PHE A 53 -24.65 0.25 6.44
C PHE A 53 -24.95 0.76 7.86
N PRO A 54 -24.44 0.09 8.92
CA PRO A 54 -24.81 0.44 10.28
C PRO A 54 -24.40 1.87 10.63
N LYS A 55 -25.39 2.70 11.00
CA LYS A 55 -25.16 4.10 11.40
C LYS A 55 -24.30 4.22 12.65
N THR A 56 -24.33 3.21 13.51
CA THR A 56 -23.60 3.17 14.79
C THR A 56 -22.10 3.06 14.64
N THR A 57 -21.60 2.48 13.53
CA THR A 57 -20.16 2.28 13.32
C THR A 57 -19.44 3.55 12.85
N GLY A 58 -20.21 4.54 12.38
CA GLY A 58 -19.73 5.87 12.00
C GLY A 58 -18.70 5.89 10.85
N ASP A 59 -18.20 7.09 10.58
CA ASP A 59 -17.27 7.36 9.47
C ASP A 59 -15.91 6.70 9.71
N TRP A 60 -15.56 6.45 10.97
CA TRP A 60 -14.30 5.83 11.35
C TRP A 60 -14.12 4.46 10.70
N CYS A 61 -15.17 3.63 10.71
CA CYS A 61 -15.10 2.30 10.09
C CYS A 61 -14.90 2.38 8.57
N ILE A 62 -15.60 3.29 7.90
CA ILE A 62 -15.46 3.50 6.45
C ILE A 62 -14.05 4.00 6.13
N LYS A 63 -13.51 4.95 6.92
CA LYS A 63 -12.12 5.41 6.81
C LYS A 63 -11.12 4.27 6.97
N GLU A 64 -11.35 3.37 7.91
CA GLU A 64 -10.46 2.24 8.15
C GLU A 64 -10.49 1.23 7.00
N MET A 65 -11.68 0.94 6.47
CA MET A 65 -11.84 0.10 5.27
C MET A 65 -11.15 0.72 4.04
N LEU A 66 -11.26 2.04 3.86
CA LEU A 66 -10.57 2.78 2.80
C LEU A 66 -9.05 2.69 2.95
N ARG A 67 -8.54 3.00 4.15
CA ARG A 67 -7.11 2.95 4.50
C ARG A 67 -6.50 1.58 4.18
N ARG A 68 -7.16 0.51 4.63
CA ARG A 68 -6.71 -0.86 4.40
C ARG A 68 -6.71 -1.23 2.93
N SER A 69 -7.74 -0.83 2.20
CA SER A 69 -7.86 -1.12 0.76
C SER A 69 -6.78 -0.43 -0.07
N ILE A 70 -6.49 0.84 0.22
CA ILE A 70 -5.40 1.60 -0.42
C ILE A 70 -4.04 0.95 -0.12
N ASN A 71 -3.77 0.61 1.13
CA ASN A 71 -2.51 -0.03 1.53
C ASN A 71 -2.32 -1.40 0.87
N ASN A 72 -3.38 -2.22 0.82
CA ASN A 72 -3.34 -3.53 0.17
C ASN A 72 -3.06 -3.40 -1.33
N LYS A 73 -3.70 -2.44 -2.00
CA LYS A 73 -3.50 -2.21 -3.44
C LYS A 73 -2.06 -1.77 -3.74
N ARG A 74 -1.49 -0.87 -2.91
CA ARG A 74 -0.08 -0.46 -3.00
C ARG A 74 0.88 -1.62 -2.76
N ALA A 75 0.62 -2.43 -1.73
CA ALA A 75 1.43 -3.60 -1.43
C ALA A 75 1.40 -4.61 -2.60
N HIS A 76 0.23 -4.85 -3.19
CA HIS A 76 0.09 -5.71 -4.36
C HIS A 76 0.85 -5.17 -5.58
N GLN A 77 0.76 -3.86 -5.87
CA GLN A 77 1.52 -3.24 -6.95
C GLN A 77 3.04 -3.35 -6.75
N ARG A 78 3.54 -3.16 -5.52
CA ARG A 78 4.97 -3.35 -5.20
C ARG A 78 5.41 -4.79 -5.43
N LYS A 79 4.64 -5.78 -4.95
CA LYS A 79 4.93 -7.20 -5.16
C LYS A 79 4.92 -7.57 -6.65
N LYS A 80 3.98 -7.03 -7.43
CA LYS A 80 3.92 -7.24 -8.89
C LYS A 80 5.14 -6.65 -9.60
N LYS A 81 5.62 -5.46 -9.19
CA LYS A 81 6.84 -4.86 -9.73
C LYS A 81 8.09 -5.68 -9.39
N LEU A 82 8.18 -6.20 -8.16
CA LEU A 82 9.30 -7.05 -7.73
C LEU A 82 9.39 -8.33 -8.57
N ARG A 83 8.28 -9.06 -8.70
CA ARG A 83 8.21 -10.28 -9.53
C ARG A 83 8.62 -10.02 -10.99
N ARG A 84 8.11 -8.92 -11.57
CA ARG A 84 8.46 -8.54 -12.96
C ARG A 84 9.96 -8.22 -13.12
N ASN A 85 10.63 -7.78 -12.07
CA ASN A 85 12.07 -7.50 -12.11
C ASN A 85 12.89 -8.78 -11.89
N GLU A 86 12.40 -9.73 -11.09
CA GLU A 86 12.99 -11.07 -10.94
C GLU A 86 12.91 -11.86 -12.26
N ASP A 87 11.79 -11.79 -12.98
CA ASP A 87 11.63 -12.46 -14.29
C ASP A 87 12.51 -11.87 -15.42
N LYS A 88 13.22 -10.76 -15.17
CA LYS A 88 14.07 -10.06 -16.14
C LYS A 88 15.56 -10.19 -15.87
N SER A 89 15.96 -10.83 -14.78
CA SER A 89 17.38 -10.97 -14.43
C SER A 89 18.05 -12.23 -14.99
N ASP A 90 17.35 -13.02 -15.82
CA ASP A 90 17.84 -14.30 -16.33
C ASP A 90 18.30 -14.27 -17.80
N ASP A 91 18.39 -13.11 -18.44
CA ASP A 91 18.73 -13.01 -19.88
C ASP A 91 19.70 -11.86 -20.20
N ASP A 92 20.81 -11.79 -19.47
CA ASP A 92 22.01 -11.04 -19.88
C ASP A 92 23.25 -11.68 -19.21
N ASN A 93 23.70 -12.81 -19.75
CA ASN A 93 25.12 -13.16 -19.76
C ASN A 93 25.49 -13.53 -21.19
N ASP A 94 26.10 -12.59 -21.90
CA ASP A 94 27.18 -12.91 -22.84
C ASP A 94 28.12 -11.70 -22.95
N ASP A 95 29.31 -11.93 -22.41
CA ASP A 95 30.60 -11.59 -22.98
C ASP A 95 31.30 -10.20 -22.76
N VAL A 96 32.45 -10.36 -22.08
CA VAL A 96 33.79 -9.74 -22.16
C VAL A 96 34.20 -8.56 -21.27
N ASP A 97 35.22 -8.88 -20.47
CA ASP A 97 36.16 -8.05 -19.72
C ASP A 97 36.77 -6.88 -20.53
N ASP A 98 37.01 -5.72 -19.89
CA ASP A 98 38.35 -5.12 -19.84
C ASP A 98 38.43 -4.01 -18.78
N ALA A 99 39.56 -3.97 -18.10
CA ALA A 99 39.90 -3.18 -16.94
C ALA A 99 40.09 -1.69 -17.25
N SER A 100 39.83 -0.81 -16.27
CA SER A 100 40.90 -0.02 -15.65
C SER A 100 40.42 0.84 -14.47
N ASN A 101 41.35 0.94 -13.54
CA ASN A 101 41.36 1.48 -12.19
C ASN A 101 41.35 3.02 -12.17
N GLU A 102 40.80 3.65 -11.12
CA GLU A 102 41.51 4.70 -10.37
C GLU A 102 40.78 5.06 -9.06
N ASP A 103 41.46 4.71 -7.96
CA ASP A 103 41.33 5.25 -6.61
C ASP A 103 41.14 6.77 -6.57
N VAL A 104 40.34 7.29 -5.62
CA VAL A 104 40.85 8.24 -4.61
C VAL A 104 40.03 8.13 -3.32
N GLU A 105 40.80 7.99 -2.24
CA GLU A 105 40.47 7.74 -0.85
C GLU A 105 39.81 8.90 -0.06
N LYS A 106 39.20 8.50 1.08
CA LYS A 106 39.28 9.12 2.44
C LYS A 106 38.58 10.47 2.68
N ASP A 107 38.07 10.80 3.88
CA ASP A 107 38.18 10.20 5.21
C ASP A 107 37.11 10.76 6.16
N THR A 108 36.84 9.99 7.23
CA THR A 108 36.42 10.42 8.59
C THR A 108 35.11 11.22 8.80
N GLN A 109 34.28 10.98 9.81
CA GLN A 109 34.47 10.40 11.16
C GLN A 109 33.06 10.01 11.68
N ARG A 110 32.76 8.78 12.14
CA ARG A 110 33.08 8.20 13.48
C ARG A 110 32.67 9.17 14.61
N LYS A 111 31.94 8.83 15.68
CA LYS A 111 31.68 7.55 16.38
C LYS A 111 30.90 7.89 17.67
N SER A 112 29.79 7.21 17.96
CA SER A 112 29.32 6.76 19.29
C SER A 112 27.83 6.40 19.13
N GLU A 113 27.26 5.30 19.62
CA GLU A 113 27.61 4.49 20.77
C GLU A 113 26.86 3.15 20.62
N SER A 114 27.56 2.09 20.24
CA SER A 114 27.01 0.72 20.25
C SER A 114 28.13 -0.27 20.53
N LYS A 115 28.42 -0.37 21.82
CA LYS A 115 29.09 -1.47 22.53
C LYS A 115 28.82 -1.11 23.99
N ARG A 116 28.18 -1.94 24.81
CA ARG A 116 28.66 -3.27 25.19
C ARG A 116 27.50 -4.17 25.62
N ARG A 117 27.44 -5.35 25.00
CA ARG A 117 26.90 -6.57 25.61
C ARG A 117 27.90 -7.05 26.68
N ARG A 118 27.37 -7.76 27.69
CA ARG A 118 28.02 -8.72 28.60
C ARG A 118 29.04 -8.16 29.60
N GLN A 119 28.64 -8.10 30.86
CA GLN A 119 29.01 -9.07 31.89
C GLN A 119 27.85 -9.23 32.86
#